data_AF-A0A5J9T864-F1
#
_entry.id   AF-A0A5J9T864-F1
#
_cell.length_a   1.000
_cell.length_b   1.000
_cell.length_c   1.000
_cell.angle_alpha   90.00
_cell.angle_beta   90.00
_cell.angle_gamma   90.00
#
_symmetry.space_group_name_H-M   'P 1'
#
loop_
_entity.id
_entity.type
_entity.pdbx_description
1 polymer ?
#
loop_
_entity_poly.entity_id
_entity_poly.type
_entity_poly.pdbx_seq_one_letter_code
_entity_poly.pdbx_strand_id
1 'polypeptide(L)'
;MVLDMDQQPPLLREAVERTNLFYFSQMAHSLHLVDNAGELMLVHRSLHPEHNRKMKYDVYRVDLDLRTLVPVKGFNGRAVFLGWDRTVSVAAEAFPSITADTLYPGSDIIDESNKTIGRSRNQGSCFDVKG
;
A
#
# COMPACT_ATOMS: atom_id res chain seq x y z
N MET A 1 14.58 18.93 30.81
CA MET A 1 15.32 17.99 29.94
C MET A 1 14.48 17.84 28.68
N VAL A 2 14.95 18.41 27.56
CA VAL A 2 14.32 18.23 26.26
C VAL A 2 14.81 16.86 25.78
N LEU A 3 13.90 15.88 25.67
CA LEU A 3 14.25 14.59 25.09
C LEU A 3 14.52 14.83 23.61
N ASP A 4 15.79 14.69 23.25
CA ASP A 4 16.31 14.80 21.90
C ASP A 4 15.72 13.66 21.04
N MET A 5 14.64 13.96 20.31
CA MET A 5 13.96 12.99 19.44
C MET A 5 14.77 12.67 18.18
N ASP A 6 15.87 13.38 17.92
CA ASP A 6 16.67 13.22 16.69
C ASP A 6 17.63 12.02 16.71
N GLN A 7 17.78 11.32 17.85
CA GLN A 7 18.69 10.17 17.97
C GLN A 7 18.00 8.80 17.86
N GLN A 8 16.66 8.76 17.79
CA GLN A 8 15.95 7.50 17.64
C GLN A 8 15.67 7.25 16.15
N PRO A 9 16.03 6.07 15.59
CA PRO A 9 15.63 5.72 14.25
C PRO A 9 14.11 5.92 14.12
N PRO A 10 13.60 6.37 12.95
CA PRO A 10 12.17 6.51 12.75
C PRO A 10 11.48 5.21 13.19
N LEU A 11 10.48 5.31 14.09
CA LEU A 11 9.82 4.15 14.71
C LEU A 11 9.42 3.08 13.69
N LEU A 12 9.06 3.54 12.49
CA LEU A 12 8.65 2.72 11.36
C LEU A 12 9.81 1.93 10.73
N ARG A 13 11.00 2.52 10.66
CA ARG A 13 12.21 1.85 10.17
C ARG A 13 12.62 0.74 11.13
N GLU A 14 12.54 0.99 12.43
CA GLU A 14 12.80 -0.05 13.43
C GLU A 14 11.78 -1.18 13.35
N ALA A 15 10.50 -0.88 13.10
CA ALA A 15 9.47 -1.90 12.93
C ALA A 15 9.72 -2.81 11.72
N VAL A 16 10.17 -2.24 10.60
CA VAL A 16 10.54 -2.99 9.40
C VAL A 16 11.78 -3.84 9.66
N GLU A 17 12.83 -3.27 10.26
CA GLU A 17 14.10 -3.96 10.52
C GLU A 17 13.94 -5.09 11.56
N ARG A 18 13.12 -4.90 12.60
CA ARG A 18 12.90 -5.92 13.63
C ARG A 18 12.12 -7.14 13.14
N THR A 19 11.20 -6.94 12.21
CA THR A 19 10.23 -7.98 11.87
C THR A 19 10.76 -9.02 10.89
N ASN A 20 11.81 -8.74 10.13
CA ASN A 20 12.36 -9.63 9.09
C ASN A 20 11.27 -10.23 8.17
N LEU A 21 10.11 -9.58 8.05
CA LEU A 21 8.94 -10.12 7.33
C LEU A 21 9.17 -10.16 5.82
N PHE A 22 10.02 -9.27 5.32
CA PHE A 22 10.41 -9.21 3.93
C PHE A 22 11.81 -8.64 3.80
N TYR A 23 12.55 -9.13 2.80
CA TYR A 23 13.75 -8.47 2.33
C TYR A 23 13.37 -7.17 1.61
N PHE A 24 14.10 -6.07 1.82
CA PHE A 24 13.83 -4.81 1.13
C PHE A 24 14.96 -4.47 0.14
N SER A 25 14.60 -4.32 -1.14
CA SER A 25 15.50 -3.85 -2.20
C SER A 25 14.96 -2.56 -2.79
N GLN A 26 15.71 -1.46 -2.69
CA GLN A 26 15.29 -0.17 -3.26
C GLN A 26 15.05 -0.23 -4.78
N MET A 27 15.69 -1.17 -5.49
CA MET A 27 15.52 -1.30 -6.95
C MET A 27 14.25 -2.06 -7.34
N ALA A 28 13.69 -2.86 -6.45
CA ALA A 28 12.58 -3.77 -6.76
C ALA A 28 11.34 -3.50 -5.91
N HIS A 29 11.50 -2.85 -4.76
CA HIS A 29 10.47 -2.72 -3.74
C HIS A 29 10.15 -1.26 -3.47
N SER A 30 8.90 -1.01 -3.07
CA SER A 30 8.46 0.27 -2.52
C SER A 30 7.49 0.04 -1.38
N LEU A 31 7.47 0.97 -0.44
CA LEU A 31 6.64 0.93 0.76
C LEU A 31 5.74 2.17 0.78
N HIS A 32 4.44 1.96 0.96
CA HIS A 32 3.45 3.03 0.92
C HIS A 32 2.63 3.02 2.21
N LEU A 33 2.60 4.16 2.89
CA LEU A 33 1.82 4.31 4.12
C LEU A 33 0.40 4.77 3.80
N VAL A 34 -0.59 4.15 4.43
CA VAL A 34 -1.99 4.55 4.33
C VAL A 34 -2.57 4.80 5.71
N ASP A 35 -3.27 5.92 5.85
CA ASP A 35 -4.21 6.09 6.95
C ASP A 35 -5.53 5.40 6.58
N ASN A 36 -5.89 4.37 7.34
CA ASN A 36 -7.10 3.58 7.16
C ASN A 36 -8.12 3.89 8.27
N ALA A 37 -8.61 5.14 8.29
CA ALA A 37 -9.55 5.62 9.30
C ALA A 37 -9.01 5.51 10.74
N GLY A 38 -7.75 5.95 10.94
CA GLY A 38 -7.08 5.93 12.23
C GLY A 38 -6.20 4.68 12.47
N GLU A 39 -6.28 3.67 11.60
CA GLU A 39 -5.34 2.55 11.58
C GLU A 39 -4.26 2.80 10.53
N LEU A 40 -3.00 2.95 10.97
CA LEU A 40 -1.88 3.10 10.05
C LEU A 40 -1.52 1.74 9.42
N MET A 41 -1.49 1.68 8.10
CA MET A 41 -1.08 0.48 7.35
C MET A 41 0.09 0.77 6.42
N LEU A 42 0.81 -0.30 6.08
CA LEU A 42 1.94 -0.30 5.16
C LEU A 42 1.65 -1.28 4.02
N VAL A 43 1.63 -0.77 2.78
CA VAL A 43 1.57 -1.59 1.58
C VAL A 43 2.99 -1.78 1.04
N HIS A 44 3.43 -3.03 0.99
CA HIS A 44 4.70 -3.42 0.39
C HIS A 44 4.45 -3.90 -1.04
N ARG A 45 4.93 -3.11 -2.01
CA ARG A 45 4.97 -3.47 -3.43
C ARG A 45 6.34 -4.05 -3.74
N SER A 46 6.40 -5.26 -4.29
CA SER A 46 7.65 -5.92 -4.71
C SER A 46 7.56 -6.48 -6.12
N LEU A 47 8.60 -6.24 -6.92
CA LEU A 47 8.75 -6.86 -8.23
C LEU A 47 9.15 -8.33 -8.03
N HIS A 48 8.33 -9.26 -8.53
CA HIS A 48 8.66 -10.68 -8.39
C HIS A 48 9.69 -11.12 -9.45
N PRO A 49 10.88 -11.60 -9.06
CA PRO A 49 11.94 -11.92 -10.02
C PRO A 49 11.58 -13.08 -10.95
N GLU A 50 10.80 -14.06 -10.47
CA GLU A 50 10.59 -15.34 -11.15
C GLU A 50 9.31 -15.41 -12.00
N HIS A 51 8.44 -14.38 -11.96
CA HIS A 51 7.17 -14.40 -12.67
C HIS A 51 6.97 -13.16 -13.55
N ASN A 52 7.70 -13.09 -14.67
CA ASN A 52 7.44 -12.14 -15.76
C ASN A 52 7.21 -10.69 -15.29
N ARG A 53 8.00 -10.21 -14.31
CA ARG A 53 7.87 -8.86 -13.74
C ARG A 53 6.50 -8.53 -13.12
N LYS A 54 5.72 -9.53 -12.70
CA LYS A 54 4.48 -9.28 -11.97
C LYS A 54 4.77 -8.65 -10.61
N MET A 55 4.02 -7.61 -10.29
CA MET A 55 4.07 -6.96 -8.98
C MET A 55 3.31 -7.81 -7.94
N LYS A 56 3.93 -8.02 -6.79
CA LYS A 56 3.33 -8.59 -5.58
C LYS A 56 3.02 -7.47 -4.59
N TYR A 57 1.89 -7.61 -3.89
CA TYR A 57 1.45 -6.67 -2.86
C TYR A 57 1.18 -7.42 -1.57
N ASP A 58 1.89 -7.06 -0.51
CA ASP A 58 1.61 -7.49 0.85
C ASP A 58 1.21 -6.27 1.67
N VAL A 59 0.24 -6.43 2.58
CA VAL A 59 -0.28 -5.32 3.39
C VAL A 59 -0.17 -5.66 4.86
N TYR A 60 0.31 -4.70 5.64
CA TYR A 60 0.56 -4.84 7.06
C TYR A 60 -0.10 -3.70 7.82
N ARG A 61 -0.62 -3.98 9.01
CA ARG A 61 -0.88 -2.96 10.01
C ARG A 61 0.43 -2.59 10.69
N VAL A 62 0.63 -1.29 10.93
CA VAL A 62 1.77 -0.79 11.70
C VAL A 62 1.36 -0.70 13.17
N ASP A 63 2.01 -1.49 14.02
CA ASP A 63 1.89 -1.38 15.47
C ASP A 63 3.10 -0.59 15.98
N LEU A 64 2.86 0.69 16.31
CA LEU A 64 3.91 1.61 16.74
C LEU A 64 4.38 1.33 18.17
N ASP A 65 3.51 0.80 19.02
CA ASP A 65 3.82 0.49 20.42
C ASP A 65 4.76 -0.71 20.50
N LEU A 66 4.42 -1.77 19.76
CA LEU A 66 5.22 -2.99 19.67
C LEU A 66 6.34 -2.88 18.63
N ARG A 67 6.39 -1.80 17.85
CA ARG A 67 7.33 -1.56 16.74
C ARG A 67 7.38 -2.78 15.83
N THR A 68 6.22 -3.20 15.34
CA THR A 68 6.07 -4.38 14.49
C THR A 68 5.07 -4.13 13.38
N LEU A 69 5.10 -5.01 12.39
CA LEU A 69 4.20 -5.06 11.25
C LEU A 69 3.38 -6.33 11.36
N VAL A 70 2.06 -6.21 11.29
CA VAL A 70 1.15 -7.36 11.43
C VAL A 70 0.46 -7.57 10.08
N PRO A 71 0.64 -8.72 9.39
CA PRO A 71 -0.06 -9.00 8.16
C PRO A 71 -1.58 -8.94 8.35
N VAL A 72 -2.28 -8.28 7.43
CA VAL A 72 -3.74 -8.16 7.48
C VAL A 72 -4.40 -9.00 6.38
N LYS A 73 -5.63 -9.45 6.64
CA LYS A 73 -6.46 -10.17 5.66
C LYS A 73 -7.47 -9.27 4.94
N GLY A 74 -7.67 -8.04 5.44
CA GLY A 74 -8.63 -7.07 4.93
C GLY A 74 -8.36 -5.68 5.51
N PHE A 75 -9.18 -4.71 5.13
CA PHE A 75 -9.00 -3.28 5.41
C PHE A 75 -10.19 -2.70 6.18
N ASN A 76 -10.87 -3.53 6.97
CA ASN A 76 -12.04 -3.17 7.78
C ASN A 76 -13.20 -2.63 6.93
N GLY A 77 -13.51 -3.29 5.81
CA GLY A 77 -14.60 -2.89 4.92
C GLY A 77 -14.23 -1.75 3.97
N ARG A 78 -12.96 -1.32 3.95
CA ARG A 78 -12.47 -0.21 3.13
C ARG A 78 -11.74 -0.71 1.89
N ALA A 79 -11.65 0.13 0.88
CA ALA A 79 -10.83 -0.12 -0.30
C ALA A 79 -9.57 0.74 -0.24
N VAL A 80 -8.43 0.18 -0.64
CA VAL A 80 -7.16 0.91 -0.70
C VAL A 80 -6.77 1.10 -2.16
N PHE A 81 -6.54 2.34 -2.57
CA PHE A 81 -6.01 2.68 -3.87
C PHE A 81 -4.51 2.97 -3.74
N LEU A 82 -3.72 2.31 -4.55
CA LEU A 82 -2.26 2.43 -4.59
C LEU A 82 -1.87 3.06 -5.92
N GLY A 83 -1.20 4.20 -5.90
CA GLY A 83 -0.55 4.83 -7.05
C GLY A 83 0.96 4.59 -7.04
N TRP A 84 1.68 5.27 -7.95
CA TRP A 84 3.13 5.17 -8.01
C TRP A 84 3.81 5.58 -6.69
N ASP A 85 3.37 6.70 -6.09
CA ASP A 85 3.96 7.33 -4.89
C ASP A 85 3.01 7.52 -3.71
N ARG A 86 1.70 7.29 -3.91
CA ARG A 86 0.67 7.64 -2.93
C ARG A 86 -0.33 6.52 -2.76
N THR A 87 -0.86 6.41 -1.56
CA THR A 87 -1.94 5.48 -1.21
C THR A 87 -3.07 6.23 -0.53
N VAL A 88 -4.31 5.81 -0.78
CA VAL A 88 -5.49 6.35 -0.10
C VAL A 88 -6.45 5.22 0.26
N SER A 89 -7.05 5.30 1.45
CA SER A 89 -8.12 4.40 1.88
C SER A 89 -9.47 5.09 1.84
N VAL A 90 -10.47 4.44 1.26
CA VAL A 90 -11.84 4.96 1.14
C VAL A 90 -12.85 3.96 1.68
N ALA A 91 -13.95 4.46 2.26
CA ALA A 91 -15.05 3.62 2.71
C ALA A 91 -15.72 2.97 1.50
N ALA A 92 -15.75 1.64 1.41
CA ALA A 92 -16.31 0.96 0.25
C ALA A 92 -17.83 1.17 0.12
N GLU A 93 -18.53 1.25 1.24
CA GLU A 93 -19.97 1.53 1.31
C GLU A 93 -20.38 2.87 0.68
N ALA A 94 -19.44 3.84 0.60
CA ALA A 94 -19.71 5.12 -0.03
C ALA A 94 -19.70 5.05 -1.56
N PHE A 95 -19.20 3.95 -2.15
CA PHE A 95 -19.02 3.82 -3.60
C PHE A 95 -19.49 2.45 -4.11
N PRO A 96 -20.57 2.39 -4.91
CA PRO A 96 -21.16 1.12 -5.35
C PRO A 96 -20.27 0.31 -6.32
N SER A 97 -19.21 0.91 -6.85
CA SER A 97 -18.32 0.29 -7.85
C SER A 97 -17.02 -0.26 -7.27
N ILE A 98 -16.82 -0.20 -5.95
CA ILE A 98 -15.59 -0.67 -5.31
C ILE A 98 -15.92 -1.73 -4.26
N THR A 99 -15.06 -2.74 -4.18
CA THR A 99 -15.23 -3.87 -3.28
C THR A 99 -14.49 -3.58 -1.97
N ALA A 100 -15.14 -3.87 -0.85
CA ALA A 100 -14.51 -3.85 0.46
C ALA A 100 -13.27 -4.76 0.50
N ASP A 101 -12.32 -4.42 1.37
CA ASP A 101 -11.11 -5.21 1.64
C ASP A 101 -10.28 -5.51 0.38
N THR A 102 -10.31 -4.59 -0.60
CA THR A 102 -9.66 -4.76 -1.90
C THR A 102 -8.62 -3.67 -2.15
N LEU A 103 -7.43 -4.10 -2.60
CA LEU A 103 -6.33 -3.22 -3.00
C LEU A 103 -6.42 -3.01 -4.51
N TYR A 104 -6.51 -1.75 -4.93
CA TYR A 104 -6.58 -1.33 -6.32
C TYR A 104 -5.25 -0.67 -6.74
N PRO A 105 -4.38 -1.39 -7.48
CA PRO A 105 -3.22 -0.78 -8.10
C PRO A 105 -3.64 0.18 -9.22
N GLY A 106 -3.03 1.37 -9.23
CA GLY A 106 -3.22 2.39 -10.23
C GLY A 106 -2.67 1.95 -11.59
N SER A 107 -3.23 2.50 -12.65
CA SER A 107 -2.82 2.23 -14.02
C SER A 107 -1.41 2.75 -14.35
N ASP A 108 -0.94 3.73 -13.59
CA ASP A 108 0.43 4.26 -13.58
C ASP A 108 1.46 3.27 -13.01
N ILE A 109 1.01 2.19 -12.37
CA ILE A 109 1.87 1.11 -11.82
C ILE A 109 2.05 -0.02 -12.85
N ILE A 110 1.28 -0.02 -13.94
CA ILE A 110 1.30 -1.10 -14.93
C ILE A 110 2.52 -0.96 -15.83
N ASP A 111 3.51 -1.85 -15.64
CA ASP A 111 4.53 -2.17 -16.64
C ASP A 111 3.83 -2.82 -17.86
N GLU A 112 4.28 -2.51 -19.08
CA GLU A 112 3.56 -2.70 -20.36
C GLU A 112 3.27 -4.17 -20.78
N SER A 113 3.28 -5.15 -19.87
CA SER A 113 3.06 -6.56 -20.20
C SER A 113 1.59 -7.01 -20.24
N ASN A 114 0.62 -6.18 -19.84
CA ASN A 114 -0.81 -6.54 -19.82
C ASN A 114 -1.62 -5.96 -21.00
N LYS A 115 -1.07 -6.02 -22.22
CA LYS A 115 -1.87 -5.94 -23.45
C LYS A 115 -2.66 -7.24 -23.69
N THR A 116 -3.43 -7.74 -22.73
CA THR A 116 -4.57 -8.62 -23.01
C THR A 116 -5.36 -8.92 -21.73
N ILE A 117 -6.68 -8.89 -21.87
CA ILE A 117 -7.71 -9.26 -20.89
C ILE A 117 -8.13 -8.10 -19.98
N GLY A 118 -9.24 -7.48 -20.40
CA GLY A 118 -10.06 -6.66 -19.52
C GLY A 118 -9.88 -5.16 -19.64
N ARG A 119 -9.88 -4.60 -20.86
CA ARG A 119 -10.33 -3.21 -21.05
C ARG A 119 -11.80 -3.15 -20.61
N SER A 120 -12.06 -2.93 -19.32
CA SER A 120 -13.33 -2.34 -18.91
C SER A 120 -13.32 -0.93 -19.47
N ARG A 121 -14.08 -0.72 -20.54
CA ARG A 121 -14.39 0.59 -21.08
C ARG A 121 -15.26 1.32 -20.05
N ASN A 122 -14.62 1.88 -19.03
CA ASN A 122 -15.12 3.04 -18.30
C ASN A 122 -13.88 3.87 -17.98
N GLN A 123 -13.55 4.74 -18.94
CA GLN A 123 -12.58 5.80 -18.75
C GLN A 123 -13.09 6.68 -17.62
N GLY A 124 -12.47 6.55 -16.44
CA GLY A 124 -12.33 7.66 -15.52
C GLY A 124 -10.86 8.03 -15.57
N SER A 125 -10.56 9.21 -16.10
CA SER A 125 -9.29 9.89 -15.83
C SER A 125 -9.05 9.91 -14.32
N CYS A 126 -7.78 10.14 -13.91
CA CYS A 126 -7.41 10.57 -12.57
C CYS A 126 -8.59 11.17 -11.79
N PHE A 127 -8.88 10.65 -10.59
CA PHE A 127 -9.90 11.19 -9.71
C PHE A 127 -9.63 12.68 -9.47
N ASP A 128 -10.16 13.53 -10.34
CA ASP A 128 -10.36 14.94 -10.10
C ASP A 128 -11.61 15.03 -9.22
N VAL A 129 -11.39 15.04 -7.90
CA VAL A 129 -12.40 15.51 -6.96
C VAL A 129 -12.51 17.02 -7.19
N LYS A 130 -13.39 17.42 -8.10
CA LYS A 130 -13.84 18.82 -8.16
C LYS A 130 -14.67 19.09 -6.91
N GLY A 131 -14.15 19.96 -6.05
CA GLY A 131 -14.92 20.61 -4.99
C GLY A 131 -15.98 21.56 -5.54
#